data_AF-A0A3D3WZ99-F1
#
_entry.id   AF-A0A3D3WZ99-F1
#
_cell.length_a   1.000
_cell.length_b   1.000
_cell.length_c   1.000
_cell.angle_alpha   90.00
_cell.angle_beta   90.00
_cell.angle_gamma   90.00
#
_symmetry.space_group_name_H-M   'P 1'
#
loop_
_entity.id
_entity.type
_entity.pdbx_description
1 polymer ?
#
loop_
_entity_poly.entity_id
_entity_poly.type
_entity_poly.pdbx_seq_one_letter_code
_entity_poly.pdbx_strand_id
1 'polypeptide(L)'
;MSMRFNVGRNLVILALVMTLWASIASATPGTITVGPSDYDYTSIQAAIDAAAPGDTIEVQASGSPYQETLTISTADLHIYVPGDCVVIDGGGAEVVVTIQADGVQFSGFTVQSGSVRIAVERANGVRLQWNTLSGWFYHTETLIRLNQTRDALVRGNVLQGSAKEGIVLIEAEESRVIENRIDGNLGVAIRLDRASGNTLSGNEVLGAYVGIGLLDSSGNLLEENRFTGVYGGFYLKGSDGNVLRRNQGRGGSIEGNGNLVLENDFTAIGEGEYVFQVNGARNLIRDNRLDGEGVMEVALFILGDGNVVERNLVYNTPGIGVDTSGENLIVGNDIWRNRIGVSASPGTTLRFNRIYDNARFGLEQKIPAQGTVDARWNWWGYVSGPYHPDLNPEGEGDEVSDGIEFTPWLDSPPRQ
;
A
#
# COMPACT_ATOMS: atom_id res chain seq x y z
N MET A 1 -7.12 -68.93 44.53
CA MET A 1 -6.76 -68.11 43.36
C MET A 1 -6.52 -66.70 43.88
N SER A 2 -5.32 -66.41 44.40
CA SER A 2 -4.27 -65.57 43.76
C SER A 2 -4.80 -64.18 43.38
N MET A 3 -4.35 -63.04 43.88
CA MET A 3 -3.00 -62.62 44.31
C MET A 3 -3.10 -61.58 45.44
N ARG A 4 -2.17 -61.64 46.40
CA ARG A 4 -1.81 -60.52 47.28
C ARG A 4 -0.53 -59.90 46.71
N PHE A 5 -0.55 -58.61 46.37
CA PHE A 5 0.67 -57.87 46.07
C PHE A 5 1.12 -57.08 47.30
N ASN A 6 2.41 -57.27 47.63
CA ASN A 6 3.15 -56.65 48.71
C ASN A 6 3.16 -55.12 48.58
N VAL A 7 2.70 -54.43 49.63
CA VAL A 7 3.01 -53.02 49.86
C VAL A 7 4.23 -52.98 50.79
N GLY A 8 5.40 -52.68 50.24
CA GLY A 8 6.62 -52.55 51.03
C GLY A 8 7.83 -52.13 50.21
N ARG A 9 8.41 -50.99 50.61
CA ARG A 9 9.68 -50.39 50.15
C ARG A 9 9.68 -49.84 48.72
N ASN A 10 9.29 -48.57 48.59
CA ASN A 10 9.92 -47.58 47.69
C ASN A 10 9.60 -46.14 48.16
N LEU A 11 9.58 -45.90 49.47
CA LEU A 11 9.87 -44.56 50.00
C LEU A 11 11.39 -44.43 50.03
N VAL A 12 11.99 -43.56 49.20
CA VAL A 12 13.26 -42.81 49.40
C VAL A 12 13.75 -42.13 48.11
N ILE A 13 13.20 -42.41 46.92
CA ILE A 13 13.57 -41.69 45.67
C ILE A 13 12.39 -40.85 45.14
N LEU A 14 11.79 -40.03 46.01
CA LEU A 14 10.77 -39.05 45.61
C LEU A 14 10.84 -37.74 46.43
N ALA A 15 12.02 -37.40 46.94
CA ALA A 15 12.27 -36.19 47.74
C ALA A 15 13.52 -35.40 47.30
N LEU A 16 14.02 -35.65 46.08
CA LEU A 16 15.21 -34.99 45.52
C LEU A 16 14.97 -34.40 44.11
N VAL A 17 13.71 -34.15 43.75
CA VAL A 17 13.30 -33.42 42.51
C VAL A 17 12.42 -32.19 42.84
N MET A 18 12.21 -31.86 44.12
CA MET A 18 11.35 -30.74 44.57
C MET A 18 12.10 -29.52 45.14
N THR A 19 13.38 -29.32 44.80
CA THR A 19 14.10 -28.08 45.15
C THR A 19 15.07 -27.65 44.04
N LEU A 20 14.59 -27.64 42.80
CA LEU A 20 15.16 -26.79 41.75
C LEU A 20 14.03 -26.12 40.96
N TRP A 21 13.07 -25.52 41.68
CA TRP A 21 12.52 -24.26 41.20
C TRP A 21 13.66 -23.27 41.36
N ALA A 22 14.57 -23.25 40.40
CA ALA A 22 15.36 -22.07 40.18
C ALA A 22 14.33 -20.96 40.03
N SER A 23 14.31 -20.05 41.00
CA SER A 23 13.77 -18.73 40.78
C SER A 23 14.41 -18.26 39.48
N ILE A 24 13.67 -18.31 38.37
CA ILE A 24 13.90 -17.39 37.29
C ILE A 24 13.50 -16.07 37.94
N ALA A 25 14.45 -15.46 38.66
CA ALA A 25 14.37 -14.05 38.92
C ALA A 25 14.27 -13.47 37.52
N SER A 26 13.09 -12.97 37.13
CA SER A 26 13.04 -12.04 36.01
C SER A 26 13.94 -10.90 36.47
N ALA A 27 15.17 -10.87 35.98
CA ALA A 27 15.96 -9.66 36.08
C ALA A 27 15.07 -8.56 35.51
N THR A 28 14.80 -7.54 36.32
CA THR A 28 14.11 -6.36 35.81
C THR A 28 14.95 -5.84 34.65
N PRO A 29 14.34 -5.54 33.48
CA PRO A 29 15.05 -4.96 32.36
C PRO A 29 16.04 -3.88 32.80
N GLY A 30 17.30 -4.08 32.45
CA GLY A 30 18.38 -3.13 32.72
C GLY A 30 18.40 -2.01 31.68
N THR A 31 19.08 -0.92 32.03
CA THR A 31 19.47 0.11 31.07
C THR A 31 20.97 0.01 30.85
N ILE A 32 21.38 -0.13 29.60
CA ILE A 32 22.77 -0.14 29.14
C ILE A 32 23.00 1.15 28.35
N THR A 33 24.07 1.86 28.66
CA THR A 33 24.39 3.13 28.00
C THR A 33 25.57 2.98 27.03
N VAL A 34 25.47 3.67 25.88
CA VAL A 34 26.52 3.64 24.84
C VAL A 34 26.98 5.04 24.51
N GLY A 35 28.29 5.28 24.55
CA GLY A 35 28.91 6.58 24.27
C GLY A 35 30.44 6.54 24.47
N PRO A 36 31.12 7.68 24.61
CA PRO A 36 32.54 7.74 24.99
C PRO A 36 32.87 7.04 26.33
N SER A 37 34.10 7.18 26.84
CA SER A 37 34.62 6.37 27.97
C SER A 37 33.85 6.40 29.30
N ASP A 38 32.86 7.28 29.45
CA ASP A 38 32.06 7.43 30.68
C ASP A 38 30.76 6.59 30.67
N TYR A 39 30.52 5.83 29.61
CA TYR A 39 29.34 4.97 29.42
C TYR A 39 29.69 3.48 29.55
N ASP A 40 28.68 2.62 29.69
CA ASP A 40 28.89 1.18 29.89
C ASP A 40 29.65 0.53 28.71
N TYR A 41 29.37 1.00 27.49
CA TYR A 41 30.02 0.55 26.26
C TYR A 41 30.37 1.70 25.34
N THR A 42 31.43 1.52 24.56
CA THR A 42 31.84 2.47 23.51
C THR A 42 31.32 2.13 22.11
N SER A 43 30.78 0.93 21.91
CA SER A 43 30.12 0.51 20.66
C SER A 43 28.73 -0.01 20.93
N ILE A 44 27.83 0.18 19.96
CA ILE A 44 26.45 -0.28 20.07
C ILE A 44 26.41 -1.81 19.98
N GLN A 45 27.22 -2.43 19.10
CA GLN A 45 27.26 -3.89 18.99
C GLN A 45 27.69 -4.56 20.31
N ALA A 46 28.68 -4.01 21.03
CA ALA A 46 29.11 -4.61 22.30
C ALA A 46 28.03 -4.54 23.38
N ALA A 47 27.23 -3.46 23.40
CA ALA A 47 26.06 -3.35 24.26
C ALA A 47 24.98 -4.38 23.89
N ILE A 48 24.72 -4.56 22.59
CA ILE A 48 23.78 -5.59 22.09
C ILE A 48 24.22 -7.00 22.51
N ASP A 49 25.52 -7.31 22.35
CA ASP A 49 26.08 -8.63 22.69
C ASP A 49 25.98 -8.95 24.19
N ALA A 50 25.97 -7.92 25.04
CA ALA A 50 25.89 -8.05 26.49
C ALA A 50 24.46 -8.00 27.06
N ALA A 51 23.51 -7.47 26.28
CA ALA A 51 22.14 -7.26 26.73
C ALA A 51 21.36 -8.57 26.93
N ALA A 52 20.51 -8.60 27.95
CA ALA A 52 19.51 -9.64 28.14
C ALA A 52 18.16 -9.25 27.49
N PRO A 53 17.28 -10.22 27.18
CA PRO A 53 15.97 -9.91 26.63
C PRO A 53 15.19 -8.92 27.50
N GLY A 54 14.59 -7.92 26.84
CA GLY A 54 13.85 -6.84 27.51
C GLY A 54 14.70 -5.62 27.89
N ASP A 55 16.03 -5.72 27.90
CA ASP A 55 16.91 -4.60 28.26
C ASP A 55 16.74 -3.40 27.32
N THR A 56 17.01 -2.22 27.87
CA THR A 56 17.04 -0.97 27.13
C THR A 56 18.48 -0.55 26.85
N ILE A 57 18.80 -0.25 25.60
CA ILE A 57 20.09 0.30 25.17
C ILE A 57 19.86 1.77 24.77
N GLU A 58 20.45 2.67 25.55
CA GLU A 58 20.41 4.11 25.31
C GLU A 58 21.70 4.57 24.65
N VAL A 59 21.60 5.05 23.40
CA VAL A 59 22.77 5.43 22.61
C VAL A 59 22.91 6.95 22.54
N GLN A 60 24.09 7.45 22.87
CA GLN A 60 24.33 8.89 23.05
C GLN A 60 24.97 9.53 21.83
N ALA A 61 24.49 10.72 21.46
CA ALA A 61 25.02 11.47 20.33
C ALA A 61 26.51 11.86 20.47
N SER A 62 27.05 11.88 21.70
CA SER A 62 28.47 12.15 21.94
C SER A 62 29.43 11.11 21.34
N GLY A 63 28.95 9.90 21.03
CA GLY A 63 29.72 8.88 20.31
C GLY A 63 29.50 8.89 18.79
N SER A 64 28.62 9.76 18.28
CA SER A 64 28.24 9.81 16.86
C SER A 64 29.37 10.44 15.99
N PRO A 65 29.65 9.93 14.78
CA PRO A 65 29.05 8.74 14.17
C PRO A 65 29.66 7.43 14.71
N TYR A 66 28.80 6.43 14.90
CA TYR A 66 29.21 5.06 15.18
C TYR A 66 29.51 4.34 13.86
N GLN A 67 30.79 4.03 13.64
CA GLN A 67 31.29 3.35 12.44
C GLN A 67 31.26 1.84 12.65
N GLU A 68 30.08 1.24 12.54
CA GLU A 68 29.85 -0.18 12.79
C GLU A 68 28.63 -0.70 12.02
N THR A 69 28.51 -2.03 11.96
CA THR A 69 27.27 -2.72 11.57
C THR A 69 26.71 -3.44 12.77
N LEU A 70 25.38 -3.54 12.84
CA LEU A 70 24.66 -4.12 13.97
C LEU A 70 24.00 -5.43 13.58
N THR A 71 24.11 -6.44 14.44
CA THR A 71 23.34 -7.68 14.41
C THR A 71 22.64 -7.86 15.75
N ILE A 72 21.32 -7.76 15.74
CA ILE A 72 20.47 -7.85 16.93
C ILE A 72 19.81 -9.22 16.95
N SER A 73 20.35 -10.12 17.79
CA SER A 73 19.86 -11.50 17.96
C SER A 73 19.20 -11.75 19.31
N THR A 74 19.13 -10.73 20.18
CA THR A 74 18.46 -10.78 21.48
C THR A 74 17.06 -10.19 21.36
N ALA A 75 16.05 -10.93 21.81
CA ALA A 75 14.65 -10.54 21.71
C ALA A 75 14.30 -9.39 22.66
N ASP A 76 13.22 -8.67 22.33
CA ASP A 76 12.59 -7.65 23.17
C ASP A 76 13.51 -6.49 23.59
N LEU A 77 14.65 -6.31 22.93
CA LEU A 77 15.52 -5.16 23.21
C LEU A 77 14.86 -3.85 22.80
N HIS A 78 15.01 -2.83 23.63
CA HIS A 78 14.63 -1.46 23.30
C HIS A 78 15.87 -0.60 23.06
N ILE A 79 16.19 -0.33 21.80
CA ILE A 79 17.39 0.39 21.37
C ILE A 79 16.93 1.75 20.85
N TYR A 80 17.34 2.82 21.53
CA TYR A 80 16.83 4.15 21.20
C TYR A 80 17.82 5.28 21.45
N VAL A 81 17.48 6.43 20.87
CA VAL A 81 18.21 7.68 21.01
C VAL A 81 17.40 8.62 21.92
N PRO A 82 17.93 9.07 23.07
CA PRO A 82 17.18 9.83 24.07
C PRO A 82 16.98 11.32 23.71
N GLY A 83 17.64 11.84 22.68
CA GLY A 83 17.55 13.25 22.31
C GLY A 83 18.18 13.59 20.96
N ASP A 84 19.47 13.91 20.97
CA ASP A 84 20.22 14.41 19.81
C ASP A 84 20.47 13.34 18.74
N CYS A 85 20.80 13.76 17.51
CA CYS A 85 21.00 12.85 16.38
C CYS A 85 22.19 11.88 16.58
N VAL A 86 21.91 10.58 16.57
CA VAL A 86 22.92 9.51 16.51
C VAL A 86 22.98 8.95 15.09
N VAL A 87 24.18 8.89 14.52
CA VAL A 87 24.44 8.32 13.19
C VAL A 87 25.11 6.97 13.35
N ILE A 88 24.57 5.94 12.71
CA ILE A 88 25.22 4.66 12.45
C ILE A 88 25.64 4.65 10.98
N ASP A 89 26.93 4.48 10.74
CA ASP A 89 27.53 4.49 9.42
C ASP A 89 28.13 3.10 9.12
N GLY A 90 27.51 2.39 8.18
CA GLY A 90 27.92 1.03 7.83
C GLY A 90 29.15 0.95 6.94
N GLY A 91 29.75 2.07 6.53
CA GLY A 91 30.98 2.08 5.73
C GLY A 91 30.90 1.37 4.38
N GLY A 92 29.70 1.25 3.80
CA GLY A 92 29.46 0.53 2.54
C GLY A 92 29.15 -0.96 2.69
N ALA A 93 28.79 -1.41 3.90
CA ALA A 93 28.38 -2.79 4.15
C ALA A 93 27.13 -3.20 3.35
N GLU A 94 26.90 -4.51 3.21
CA GLU A 94 25.67 -5.02 2.60
C GLU A 94 24.44 -4.60 3.41
N VAL A 95 24.44 -4.81 4.72
CA VAL A 95 23.38 -4.40 5.64
C VAL A 95 24.01 -3.67 6.82
N VAL A 96 23.47 -2.50 7.17
CA VAL A 96 23.97 -1.71 8.31
C VAL A 96 23.41 -2.22 9.63
N VAL A 97 22.10 -2.45 9.71
CA VAL A 97 21.41 -2.99 10.90
C VAL A 97 20.61 -4.24 10.50
N THR A 98 20.95 -5.39 11.08
CA THR A 98 20.24 -6.66 10.90
C THR A 98 19.53 -7.04 12.19
N ILE A 99 18.21 -7.20 12.15
CA ILE A 99 17.38 -7.64 13.27
C ILE A 99 16.90 -9.06 12.99
N GLN A 100 17.24 -9.99 13.88
CA GLN A 100 16.95 -11.43 13.77
C GLN A 100 16.18 -11.97 14.98
N ALA A 101 15.71 -11.09 15.86
CA ALA A 101 15.00 -11.45 17.07
C ALA A 101 13.68 -10.69 17.22
N ASP A 102 12.69 -11.38 17.79
CA ASP A 102 11.34 -10.87 17.97
C ASP A 102 11.29 -9.69 18.95
N GLY A 103 10.27 -8.84 18.81
CA GLY A 103 9.92 -7.80 19.79
C GLY A 103 10.89 -6.62 19.87
N VAL A 104 11.97 -6.63 19.09
CA VAL A 104 12.98 -5.56 19.07
C VAL A 104 12.34 -4.22 18.70
N GLN A 105 12.68 -3.19 19.46
CA GLN A 105 12.31 -1.81 19.19
C GLN A 105 13.57 -1.02 18.86
N PHE A 106 13.57 -0.36 17.70
CA PHE A 106 14.72 0.39 17.18
C PHE A 106 14.26 1.76 16.70
N SER A 107 14.70 2.82 17.39
CA SER A 107 14.16 4.16 17.15
C SER A 107 15.10 5.34 17.31
N GLY A 108 14.89 6.36 16.47
CA GLY A 108 15.57 7.66 16.56
C GLY A 108 16.92 7.74 15.85
N PHE A 109 17.37 6.67 15.19
CA PHE A 109 18.69 6.63 14.56
C PHE A 109 18.69 7.25 13.17
N THR A 110 19.79 7.91 12.83
CA THR A 110 20.18 8.08 11.42
C THR A 110 21.03 6.88 11.00
N VAL A 111 20.63 6.18 9.94
CA VAL A 111 21.36 5.01 9.42
C VAL A 111 21.79 5.28 7.98
N GLN A 112 23.08 5.13 7.69
CA GLN A 112 23.66 5.46 6.38
C GLN A 112 24.73 4.46 5.90
N SER A 113 25.12 4.61 4.64
CA SER A 113 26.25 3.89 4.02
C SER A 113 26.15 2.36 4.05
N GLY A 114 25.16 1.80 3.34
CA GLY A 114 25.12 0.37 3.03
C GLY A 114 24.31 0.08 1.78
N SER A 115 24.16 -1.19 1.40
CA SER A 115 23.18 -1.57 0.37
C SER A 115 21.76 -1.64 0.94
N VAL A 116 21.65 -2.08 2.21
CA VAL A 116 20.42 -2.08 3.01
C VAL A 116 20.67 -1.35 4.32
N ARG A 117 19.81 -0.39 4.72
CA ARG A 117 20.02 0.29 6.02
C ARG A 117 19.54 -0.57 7.17
N ILE A 118 18.29 -1.02 7.12
CA ILE A 118 17.70 -1.85 8.16
C ILE A 118 17.05 -3.07 7.51
N ALA A 119 17.48 -4.26 7.92
CA ALA A 119 16.87 -5.52 7.51
C ALA A 119 16.31 -6.25 8.74
N VAL A 120 15.03 -6.63 8.67
CA VAL A 120 14.38 -7.54 9.61
C VAL A 120 14.27 -8.89 8.92
N GLU A 121 14.90 -9.91 9.49
CA GLU A 121 15.05 -11.22 8.87
C GLU A 121 14.45 -12.29 9.79
N ARG A 122 13.24 -12.75 9.46
CA ARG A 122 12.52 -13.81 10.22
C ARG A 122 12.29 -13.46 11.70
N ALA A 123 11.96 -12.21 11.97
CA ALA A 123 11.63 -11.72 13.30
C ALA A 123 10.26 -11.03 13.30
N ASN A 124 9.50 -11.16 14.38
CA ASN A 124 8.12 -10.71 14.51
C ASN A 124 7.98 -9.61 15.57
N GLY A 125 6.94 -8.80 15.48
CA GLY A 125 6.66 -7.77 16.49
C GLY A 125 7.70 -6.65 16.55
N VAL A 126 8.55 -6.52 15.52
CA VAL A 126 9.64 -5.54 15.46
C VAL A 126 9.07 -4.14 15.22
N ARG A 127 9.57 -3.14 15.96
CA ARG A 127 9.15 -1.75 15.84
C ARG A 127 10.30 -0.88 15.34
N LEU A 128 10.19 -0.38 14.11
CA LEU A 128 11.12 0.58 13.50
C LEU A 128 10.46 1.95 13.49
N GLN A 129 10.89 2.84 14.38
CA GLN A 129 10.18 4.11 14.59
C GLN A 129 11.09 5.33 14.54
N TRP A 130 10.65 6.40 13.88
CA TRP A 130 11.34 7.70 13.90
C TRP A 130 12.82 7.65 13.48
N ASN A 131 13.19 6.70 12.61
CA ASN A 131 14.54 6.62 12.07
C ASN A 131 14.66 7.47 10.79
N THR A 132 15.85 8.00 10.54
CA THR A 132 16.21 8.69 9.30
C THR A 132 17.17 7.83 8.49
N LEU A 133 16.82 7.49 7.26
CA LEU A 133 17.59 6.59 6.41
C LEU A 133 17.92 7.31 5.10
N SER A 134 19.21 7.48 4.81
CA SER A 134 19.67 8.19 3.62
C SER A 134 20.36 7.23 2.65
N GLY A 135 20.04 7.35 1.37
CA GLY A 135 20.62 6.60 0.27
C GLY A 135 21.22 7.49 -0.82
N TRP A 136 21.89 6.84 -1.78
CA TRP A 136 22.45 7.48 -2.96
C TRP A 136 21.75 6.99 -4.23
N PHE A 137 21.22 7.94 -5.01
CA PHE A 137 20.38 7.72 -6.21
C PHE A 137 20.95 6.78 -7.29
N TYR A 138 22.24 6.45 -7.26
CA TYR A 138 22.90 5.64 -8.30
C TYR A 138 23.31 4.24 -7.85
N HIS A 139 22.98 3.85 -6.61
CA HIS A 139 23.29 2.53 -6.07
C HIS A 139 22.01 1.74 -5.85
N THR A 140 22.04 0.43 -6.07
CA THR A 140 20.88 -0.46 -5.87
C THR A 140 20.57 -0.65 -4.38
N GLU A 141 20.07 0.40 -3.75
CA GLU A 141 19.88 0.48 -2.30
C GLU A 141 18.42 0.24 -1.92
N THR A 142 18.21 -0.54 -0.87
CA THR A 142 16.91 -0.69 -0.20
C THR A 142 17.02 -0.06 1.19
N LEU A 143 16.12 0.84 1.60
CA LEU A 143 16.31 1.48 2.92
C LEU A 143 15.83 0.56 4.05
N ILE A 144 14.60 0.07 3.98
CA ILE A 144 14.06 -0.90 4.94
C ILE A 144 13.63 -2.17 4.22
N ARG A 145 14.07 -3.33 4.72
CA ARG A 145 13.60 -4.64 4.29
C ARG A 145 12.97 -5.39 5.45
N LEU A 146 11.72 -5.82 5.29
CA LEU A 146 11.05 -6.79 6.16
C LEU A 146 10.94 -8.10 5.38
N ASN A 147 11.58 -9.16 5.87
CA ASN A 147 11.60 -10.46 5.21
C ASN A 147 11.05 -11.54 6.14
N GLN A 148 9.98 -12.22 5.71
CA GLN A 148 9.32 -13.30 6.44
C GLN A 148 8.98 -12.89 7.88
N THR A 149 8.28 -11.76 8.02
CA THR A 149 8.03 -11.05 9.29
C THR A 149 6.54 -10.90 9.53
N ARG A 150 6.08 -11.02 10.77
CA ARG A 150 4.70 -10.75 11.18
C ARG A 150 4.61 -9.63 12.20
N ASP A 151 3.53 -8.86 12.16
CA ASP A 151 3.21 -7.81 13.15
C ASP A 151 4.35 -6.77 13.33
N ALA A 152 5.10 -6.46 12.27
CA ALA A 152 6.07 -5.38 12.33
C ALA A 152 5.37 -4.03 12.25
N LEU A 153 5.90 -3.03 12.97
CA LEU A 153 5.49 -1.63 12.88
C LEU A 153 6.64 -0.80 12.34
N VAL A 154 6.48 -0.27 11.13
CA VAL A 154 7.39 0.72 10.53
C VAL A 154 6.66 2.06 10.55
N ARG A 155 6.97 2.92 11.53
CA ARG A 155 6.21 4.15 11.79
C ARG A 155 7.07 5.41 11.83
N GLY A 156 6.64 6.45 11.14
CA GLY A 156 7.24 7.79 11.32
C GLY A 156 8.69 7.90 10.84
N ASN A 157 9.15 6.96 10.00
CA ASN A 157 10.52 7.01 9.49
C ASN A 157 10.62 7.97 8.31
N VAL A 158 11.78 8.59 8.16
CA VAL A 158 12.13 9.47 7.02
C VAL A 158 13.15 8.74 6.16
N LEU A 159 12.77 8.42 4.93
CA LEU A 159 13.56 7.65 3.99
C LEU A 159 13.88 8.52 2.79
N GLN A 160 15.16 8.69 2.45
CA GLN A 160 15.60 9.58 1.38
C GLN A 160 16.54 8.86 0.42
N GLY A 161 16.33 8.98 -0.89
CA GLY A 161 17.36 8.69 -1.88
C GLY A 161 17.63 7.20 -2.16
N SER A 162 16.61 6.33 -2.23
CA SER A 162 16.80 4.94 -2.68
C SER A 162 16.77 4.83 -4.21
N ALA A 163 17.70 4.08 -4.82
CA ALA A 163 17.56 3.77 -6.25
C ALA A 163 16.65 2.56 -6.54
N LYS A 164 16.28 1.76 -5.54
CA LYS A 164 15.49 0.53 -5.74
C LYS A 164 14.17 0.53 -4.96
N GLU A 165 14.22 0.29 -3.64
CA GLU A 165 13.04 0.35 -2.77
C GLU A 165 13.27 1.20 -1.53
N GLY A 166 12.31 2.07 -1.18
CA GLY A 166 12.31 2.71 0.14
C GLY A 166 12.07 1.66 1.21
N ILE A 167 10.89 1.04 1.18
CA ILE A 167 10.49 -0.04 2.07
C ILE A 167 10.09 -1.24 1.23
N VAL A 168 10.59 -2.43 1.56
CA VAL A 168 10.14 -3.68 0.95
C VAL A 168 9.67 -4.67 2.01
N LEU A 169 8.50 -5.26 1.78
CA LEU A 169 7.91 -6.35 2.55
C LEU A 169 7.92 -7.60 1.67
N ILE A 170 8.66 -8.63 2.08
CA ILE A 170 8.77 -9.91 1.39
C ILE A 170 8.19 -10.97 2.31
N GLU A 171 7.09 -11.62 1.90
CA GLU A 171 6.41 -12.63 2.73
C GLU A 171 6.08 -12.11 4.14
N ALA A 172 5.80 -10.79 4.25
CA ALA A 172 5.43 -10.17 5.50
C ALA A 172 3.91 -10.15 5.65
N GLU A 173 3.42 -10.42 6.86
CA GLU A 173 1.99 -10.52 7.16
C GLU A 173 1.61 -9.63 8.33
N GLU A 174 0.36 -9.15 8.33
CA GLU A 174 -0.24 -8.39 9.45
C GLU A 174 0.62 -7.21 9.95
N SER A 175 1.49 -6.70 9.09
CA SER A 175 2.43 -5.64 9.43
C SER A 175 1.88 -4.28 9.04
N ARG A 176 2.42 -3.23 9.66
CA ARG A 176 1.91 -1.87 9.60
C ARG A 176 3.02 -0.92 9.16
N VAL A 177 2.86 -0.33 7.99
CA VAL A 177 3.74 0.73 7.46
C VAL A 177 2.97 2.03 7.52
N ILE A 178 3.24 2.87 8.53
CA ILE A 178 2.36 3.98 8.89
C ILE A 178 3.13 5.31 9.01
N GLU A 179 2.57 6.38 8.45
CA GLU A 179 3.10 7.75 8.64
C GLU A 179 4.59 7.89 8.27
N ASN A 180 5.09 7.10 7.32
CA ASN A 180 6.46 7.24 6.84
C ASN A 180 6.52 8.30 5.74
N ARG A 181 7.60 9.09 5.74
CA ARG A 181 7.92 10.01 4.65
C ARG A 181 9.02 9.41 3.80
N ILE A 182 8.75 9.24 2.51
CA ILE A 182 9.64 8.56 1.57
C ILE A 182 9.89 9.49 0.38
N ASP A 183 11.13 9.93 0.22
CA ASP A 183 11.50 11.04 -0.67
C ASP A 183 12.63 10.66 -1.63
N GLY A 184 12.47 10.95 -2.92
CA GLY A 184 13.50 10.79 -3.93
C GLY A 184 13.88 9.34 -4.19
N ASN A 185 12.90 8.46 -4.40
CA ASN A 185 13.15 7.05 -4.69
C ASN A 185 13.02 6.74 -6.18
N LEU A 186 14.10 6.38 -6.87
CA LEU A 186 14.04 6.15 -8.33
C LEU A 186 13.21 4.93 -8.75
N GLY A 187 12.99 3.99 -7.83
CA GLY A 187 12.19 2.78 -8.05
C GLY A 187 10.80 2.83 -7.41
N VAL A 188 10.48 1.81 -6.61
CA VAL A 188 9.19 1.69 -5.91
C VAL A 188 9.35 2.19 -4.48
N ALA A 189 8.54 3.15 -4.03
CA ALA A 189 8.71 3.71 -2.69
C ALA A 189 8.37 2.69 -1.59
N ILE A 190 7.25 1.97 -1.73
CA ILE A 190 6.90 0.82 -0.87
C ILE A 190 6.51 -0.37 -1.74
N ARG A 191 7.22 -1.50 -1.61
CA ARG A 191 6.94 -2.73 -2.37
C ARG A 191 6.53 -3.87 -1.45
N LEU A 192 5.43 -4.53 -1.80
CA LEU A 192 4.96 -5.78 -1.20
C LEU A 192 5.17 -6.91 -2.20
N ASP A 193 5.76 -8.02 -1.73
CA ASP A 193 6.07 -9.20 -2.52
C ASP A 193 5.63 -10.44 -1.75
N ARG A 194 4.52 -11.03 -2.20
CA ARG A 194 3.83 -12.14 -1.53
C ARG A 194 3.54 -11.80 -0.06
N ALA A 195 3.22 -10.53 0.21
CA ALA A 195 3.02 -9.97 1.54
C ALA A 195 1.55 -9.56 1.69
N SER A 196 0.78 -10.38 2.41
CA SER A 196 -0.68 -10.26 2.49
C SER A 196 -1.16 -9.78 3.86
N GLY A 197 -2.34 -9.16 3.91
CA GLY A 197 -2.96 -8.76 5.20
C GLY A 197 -2.27 -7.58 5.91
N ASN A 198 -1.48 -6.78 5.21
CA ASN A 198 -0.76 -5.63 5.77
C ASN A 198 -1.58 -4.34 5.68
N THR A 199 -1.25 -3.37 6.53
CA THR A 199 -1.82 -2.01 6.50
C THR A 199 -0.74 -0.98 6.16
N LEU A 200 -0.96 -0.25 5.07
CA LEU A 200 -0.13 0.88 4.64
C LEU A 200 -0.98 2.14 4.78
N SER A 201 -0.70 2.96 5.80
CA SER A 201 -1.58 4.08 6.12
C SER A 201 -0.85 5.40 6.38
N GLY A 202 -1.36 6.49 5.81
CA GLY A 202 -0.83 7.83 6.07
C GLY A 202 0.59 8.06 5.59
N ASN A 203 1.11 7.25 4.66
CA ASN A 203 2.46 7.42 4.15
C ASN A 203 2.51 8.54 3.10
N GLU A 204 3.56 9.34 3.15
CA GLU A 204 3.82 10.41 2.20
C GLU A 204 4.96 10.00 1.27
N VAL A 205 4.64 9.79 -0.02
CA VAL A 205 5.64 9.48 -1.05
C VAL A 205 5.86 10.71 -1.93
N LEU A 206 7.11 11.16 -1.98
CA LEU A 206 7.58 12.33 -2.70
C LEU A 206 8.59 11.88 -3.75
N GLY A 207 8.29 12.01 -5.04
CA GLY A 207 9.24 11.72 -6.12
C GLY A 207 9.66 10.25 -6.19
N ALA A 208 8.81 9.42 -6.81
CA ALA A 208 9.13 8.02 -7.09
C ALA A 208 8.60 7.52 -8.44
N TYR A 209 9.13 6.42 -8.98
CA TYR A 209 8.56 5.83 -10.19
C TYR A 209 7.18 5.21 -9.89
N VAL A 210 7.10 4.37 -8.86
CA VAL A 210 5.82 3.87 -8.32
C VAL A 210 5.74 4.19 -6.83
N GLY A 211 4.61 4.72 -6.37
CA GLY A 211 4.35 4.93 -4.95
C GLY A 211 4.30 3.61 -4.18
N ILE A 212 3.24 2.83 -4.39
CA ILE A 212 3.05 1.54 -3.72
C ILE A 212 2.85 0.42 -4.74
N GLY A 213 3.75 -0.58 -4.74
CA GLY A 213 3.66 -1.75 -5.62
C GLY A 213 3.32 -3.03 -4.83
N LEU A 214 2.29 -3.76 -5.25
CA LEU A 214 1.89 -5.05 -4.69
C LEU A 214 2.10 -6.13 -5.76
N LEU A 215 2.87 -7.16 -5.42
CA LEU A 215 3.13 -8.33 -6.25
C LEU A 215 2.64 -9.57 -5.51
N ASP A 216 1.64 -10.25 -6.06
CA ASP A 216 1.01 -11.44 -5.48
C ASP A 216 0.64 -11.25 -3.99
N SER A 217 0.14 -10.05 -3.65
CA SER A 217 -0.01 -9.56 -2.27
C SER A 217 -1.48 -9.17 -2.03
N SER A 218 -2.24 -10.05 -1.39
CA SER A 218 -3.69 -9.95 -1.29
C SER A 218 -4.16 -9.46 0.07
N GLY A 219 -5.40 -8.95 0.13
CA GLY A 219 -6.04 -8.59 1.41
C GLY A 219 -5.36 -7.47 2.19
N ASN A 220 -4.60 -6.59 1.54
CA ASN A 220 -3.95 -5.44 2.17
C ASN A 220 -4.89 -4.22 2.20
N LEU A 221 -4.67 -3.35 3.19
CA LEU A 221 -5.33 -2.05 3.31
C LEU A 221 -4.33 -0.92 2.98
N LEU A 222 -4.60 -0.17 1.92
CA LEU A 222 -3.87 1.05 1.55
C LEU A 222 -4.79 2.24 1.82
N GLU A 223 -4.55 2.95 2.91
CA GLU A 223 -5.43 4.01 3.39
C GLU A 223 -4.72 5.36 3.57
N GLU A 224 -5.31 6.45 3.09
CA GLU A 224 -4.83 7.81 3.37
C GLU A 224 -3.36 8.06 2.95
N ASN A 225 -2.86 7.33 1.94
CA ASN A 225 -1.51 7.56 1.41
C ASN A 225 -1.52 8.70 0.39
N ARG A 226 -0.43 9.48 0.37
CA ARG A 226 -0.26 10.63 -0.51
C ARG A 226 0.88 10.41 -1.49
N PHE A 227 0.60 10.56 -2.78
CA PHE A 227 1.56 10.38 -3.87
C PHE A 227 1.82 11.70 -4.59
N THR A 228 2.95 12.35 -4.29
CA THR A 228 3.32 13.65 -4.87
C THR A 228 4.56 13.52 -5.74
N GLY A 229 4.49 14.03 -6.98
CA GLY A 229 5.63 13.98 -7.90
C GLY A 229 6.05 12.57 -8.32
N VAL A 230 5.20 11.56 -8.14
CA VAL A 230 5.47 10.19 -8.59
C VAL A 230 5.14 10.02 -10.08
N TYR A 231 5.58 8.94 -10.73
CA TYR A 231 5.10 8.59 -12.07
C TYR A 231 3.73 7.89 -12.00
N GLY A 232 3.61 6.82 -11.20
CA GLY A 232 2.34 6.17 -10.83
C GLY A 232 2.17 6.06 -9.32
N GLY A 233 0.95 6.23 -8.80
CA GLY A 233 0.66 6.14 -7.36
C GLY A 233 0.70 4.70 -6.85
N PHE A 234 0.12 3.76 -7.58
CA PHE A 234 0.10 2.35 -7.19
C PHE A 234 0.13 1.38 -8.37
N TYR A 235 0.57 0.15 -8.10
CA TYR A 235 0.53 -0.96 -9.05
C TYR A 235 0.23 -2.26 -8.32
N LEU A 236 -0.90 -2.91 -8.62
CA LEU A 236 -1.29 -4.20 -8.06
C LEU A 236 -1.19 -5.26 -9.15
N LYS A 237 -0.35 -6.27 -8.96
CA LYS A 237 -0.18 -7.40 -9.87
C LYS A 237 -0.46 -8.72 -9.17
N GLY A 238 -1.39 -9.52 -9.70
CA GLY A 238 -1.80 -10.78 -9.09
C GLY A 238 -2.32 -10.61 -7.66
N SER A 239 -2.84 -9.43 -7.33
CA SER A 239 -3.08 -8.99 -5.96
C SER A 239 -4.58 -8.75 -5.75
N ASP A 240 -5.23 -9.68 -5.07
CA ASP A 240 -6.68 -9.78 -4.96
C ASP A 240 -7.19 -9.24 -3.62
N GLY A 241 -8.44 -8.78 -3.59
CA GLY A 241 -9.15 -8.48 -2.34
C GLY A 241 -8.52 -7.36 -1.50
N ASN A 242 -7.75 -6.46 -2.11
CA ASN A 242 -7.17 -5.30 -1.42
C ASN A 242 -8.18 -4.15 -1.31
N VAL A 243 -7.98 -3.29 -0.32
CA VAL A 243 -8.78 -2.08 -0.11
C VAL A 243 -7.88 -0.86 -0.29
N LEU A 244 -8.17 -0.04 -1.29
CA LEU A 244 -7.54 1.26 -1.52
C LEU A 244 -8.55 2.33 -1.12
N ARG A 245 -8.34 3.01 0.00
CA ARG A 245 -9.29 3.98 0.55
C ARG A 245 -8.66 5.35 0.82
N ARG A 246 -9.30 6.43 0.38
CA ARG A 246 -8.88 7.83 0.71
C ARG A 246 -7.44 8.16 0.35
N ASN A 247 -6.86 7.49 -0.64
CA ASN A 247 -5.54 7.83 -1.15
C ASN A 247 -5.65 9.04 -2.08
N GLN A 248 -4.58 9.83 -2.14
CA GLN A 248 -4.53 11.09 -2.87
C GLN A 248 -3.29 11.17 -3.75
N GLY A 249 -3.43 11.70 -4.95
CA GLY A 249 -2.32 11.94 -5.87
C GLY A 249 -2.51 11.21 -7.19
N ARG A 250 -1.45 10.69 -7.78
CA ARG A 250 -1.59 9.98 -9.06
C ARG A 250 -2.28 8.63 -8.90
N GLY A 251 -3.07 8.24 -9.89
CA GLY A 251 -3.65 6.90 -9.99
C GLY A 251 -2.63 5.83 -10.42
N GLY A 252 -3.12 4.67 -10.85
CA GLY A 252 -2.29 3.47 -10.99
C GLY A 252 -2.92 2.35 -11.82
N SER A 253 -2.55 1.10 -11.53
CA SER A 253 -3.10 -0.07 -12.23
C SER A 253 -3.47 -1.19 -11.26
N ILE A 254 -4.59 -1.87 -11.54
CA ILE A 254 -5.09 -3.02 -10.78
C ILE A 254 -5.23 -4.22 -11.70
N GLU A 255 -4.27 -5.14 -11.60
CA GLU A 255 -4.28 -6.48 -12.21
C GLU A 255 -4.58 -7.54 -11.14
N GLY A 256 -5.72 -7.37 -10.46
CA GLY A 256 -6.21 -8.29 -9.44
C GLY A 256 -7.71 -8.19 -9.27
N ASN A 257 -8.31 -9.22 -8.69
CA ASN A 257 -9.75 -9.39 -8.61
C ASN A 257 -10.30 -8.96 -7.25
N GLY A 258 -11.56 -8.54 -7.22
CA GLY A 258 -12.27 -8.31 -5.95
C GLY A 258 -11.70 -7.19 -5.09
N ASN A 259 -10.92 -6.27 -5.67
CA ASN A 259 -10.38 -5.11 -4.96
C ASN A 259 -11.46 -4.04 -4.78
N LEU A 260 -11.36 -3.29 -3.68
CA LEU A 260 -12.23 -2.16 -3.36
C LEU A 260 -11.44 -0.87 -3.48
N VAL A 261 -11.83 0.00 -4.41
CA VAL A 261 -11.23 1.33 -4.61
C VAL A 261 -12.25 2.36 -4.19
N LEU A 262 -12.09 2.93 -2.99
CA LEU A 262 -13.10 3.69 -2.28
C LEU A 262 -12.63 5.10 -1.93
N GLU A 263 -13.42 6.13 -2.22
CA GLU A 263 -13.20 7.48 -1.67
C GLU A 263 -11.82 8.08 -1.99
N ASN A 264 -11.17 7.66 -3.08
CA ASN A 264 -9.85 8.17 -3.48
C ASN A 264 -9.98 9.42 -4.34
N ASP A 265 -8.93 10.25 -4.33
CA ASP A 265 -8.79 11.43 -5.18
C ASP A 265 -7.56 11.25 -6.07
N PHE A 266 -7.79 10.82 -7.31
CA PHE A 266 -6.74 10.47 -8.25
C PHE A 266 -6.67 11.41 -9.43
N THR A 267 -5.44 11.81 -9.74
CA THR A 267 -5.07 12.56 -10.93
C THR A 267 -4.31 11.69 -11.92
N ALA A 268 -4.21 12.16 -13.17
CA ALA A 268 -3.48 11.52 -14.25
C ALA A 268 -2.03 11.12 -13.94
N ILE A 269 -1.57 10.04 -14.57
CA ILE A 269 -0.16 9.63 -14.60
C ILE A 269 0.67 10.44 -15.62
N GLY A 270 0.85 11.75 -15.40
CA GLY A 270 1.67 12.60 -16.30
C GLY A 270 1.10 12.68 -17.73
N GLU A 271 1.96 12.80 -18.76
CA GLU A 271 1.57 12.64 -20.19
C GLU A 271 1.25 11.15 -20.50
N GLY A 272 0.31 10.57 -19.76
CA GLY A 272 -0.05 9.16 -19.80
C GLY A 272 -1.46 8.91 -20.38
N GLU A 273 -1.75 7.62 -20.58
CA GLU A 273 -2.97 7.13 -21.23
C GLU A 273 -4.22 7.18 -20.33
N TYR A 274 -4.07 7.10 -19.00
CA TYR A 274 -5.20 7.04 -18.06
C TYR A 274 -4.95 7.63 -16.66
N VAL A 275 -5.99 7.78 -15.82
CA VAL A 275 -5.85 8.04 -14.38
C VAL A 275 -5.57 6.72 -13.66
N PHE A 276 -6.44 5.72 -13.84
CA PHE A 276 -6.10 4.36 -13.46
C PHE A 276 -6.82 3.31 -14.31
N GLN A 277 -6.20 2.14 -14.43
CA GLN A 277 -6.74 1.00 -15.18
C GLN A 277 -7.09 -0.19 -14.27
N VAL A 278 -8.07 -0.98 -14.69
CA VAL A 278 -8.57 -2.16 -13.99
C VAL A 278 -8.64 -3.34 -14.96
N ASN A 279 -7.66 -4.23 -14.87
CA ASN A 279 -7.57 -5.44 -15.68
C ASN A 279 -8.18 -6.67 -14.97
N GLY A 280 -8.26 -6.64 -13.64
CA GLY A 280 -8.91 -7.71 -12.90
C GLY A 280 -10.43 -7.63 -12.96
N ALA A 281 -11.07 -8.72 -12.52
CA ALA A 281 -12.51 -8.87 -12.50
C ALA A 281 -13.13 -8.55 -11.13
N ARG A 282 -14.41 -8.20 -11.13
CA ARG A 282 -15.23 -8.05 -9.90
C ARG A 282 -14.67 -7.04 -8.90
N ASN A 283 -13.98 -6.01 -9.37
CA ASN A 283 -13.56 -4.89 -8.55
C ASN A 283 -14.72 -3.91 -8.36
N LEU A 284 -14.75 -3.26 -7.19
CA LEU A 284 -15.68 -2.17 -6.90
C LEU A 284 -14.91 -0.86 -6.85
N ILE A 285 -15.25 0.05 -7.75
CA ILE A 285 -14.71 1.40 -7.84
C ILE A 285 -15.82 2.34 -7.41
N ARG A 286 -15.71 2.91 -6.22
CA ARG A 286 -16.80 3.66 -5.62
C ARG A 286 -16.41 4.96 -4.95
N ASP A 287 -17.23 5.99 -5.12
CA ASP A 287 -17.11 7.27 -4.43
C ASP A 287 -15.74 7.97 -4.69
N ASN A 288 -15.07 7.67 -5.81
CA ASN A 288 -13.76 8.27 -6.15
C ASN A 288 -13.92 9.54 -6.99
N ARG A 289 -12.96 10.46 -6.84
CA ARG A 289 -12.76 11.60 -7.73
C ARG A 289 -11.61 11.30 -8.68
N LEU A 290 -11.88 11.32 -9.97
CA LEU A 290 -10.91 11.05 -11.04
C LEU A 290 -10.79 12.29 -11.93
N ASP A 291 -9.65 12.97 -11.82
CA ASP A 291 -9.30 14.13 -12.64
C ASP A 291 -8.30 13.71 -13.71
N GLY A 292 -8.77 13.60 -14.95
CA GLY A 292 -7.92 13.19 -16.06
C GLY A 292 -7.28 14.34 -16.81
N GLU A 293 -7.14 15.54 -16.21
CA GLU A 293 -6.43 16.65 -16.85
C GLU A 293 -5.07 16.20 -17.42
N GLY A 294 -4.87 16.38 -18.73
CA GLY A 294 -3.66 16.00 -19.45
C GLY A 294 -3.63 14.56 -20.01
N VAL A 295 -4.66 13.75 -19.79
CA VAL A 295 -4.76 12.36 -20.28
C VAL A 295 -5.16 12.29 -21.75
N MET A 296 -4.57 11.34 -22.49
CA MET A 296 -4.83 11.16 -23.92
C MET A 296 -5.94 10.15 -24.25
N GLU A 297 -6.19 9.11 -23.42
CA GLU A 297 -7.13 8.03 -23.76
C GLU A 297 -8.41 7.98 -22.93
N VAL A 298 -8.39 7.63 -21.64
CA VAL A 298 -9.56 7.59 -20.73
C VAL A 298 -9.16 7.78 -19.26
N ALA A 299 -9.95 8.41 -18.40
CA ALA A 299 -9.66 8.48 -16.95
C ALA A 299 -9.64 7.08 -16.32
N LEU A 300 -10.72 6.34 -16.51
CA LEU A 300 -10.90 5.00 -15.95
C LEU A 300 -10.99 3.99 -17.08
N PHE A 301 -10.01 3.10 -17.17
CA PHE A 301 -10.02 2.04 -18.17
C PHE A 301 -10.35 0.68 -17.53
N ILE A 302 -11.46 0.08 -17.95
CA ILE A 302 -11.91 -1.24 -17.50
C ILE A 302 -11.66 -2.26 -18.62
N LEU A 303 -10.84 -3.26 -18.30
CA LEU A 303 -10.47 -4.35 -19.19
C LEU A 303 -10.96 -5.71 -18.67
N GLY A 304 -11.27 -5.81 -17.37
CA GLY A 304 -11.78 -7.03 -16.75
C GLY A 304 -13.31 -7.10 -16.68
N ASP A 305 -13.83 -8.30 -16.44
CA ASP A 305 -15.27 -8.57 -16.37
C ASP A 305 -15.89 -8.27 -14.99
N GLY A 306 -17.19 -7.99 -14.98
CA GLY A 306 -17.97 -7.96 -13.73
C GLY A 306 -17.59 -6.83 -12.78
N ASN A 307 -16.89 -5.80 -13.24
CA ASN A 307 -16.51 -4.65 -12.44
C ASN A 307 -17.71 -3.72 -12.21
N VAL A 308 -17.75 -3.11 -11.04
CA VAL A 308 -18.79 -2.13 -10.67
C VAL A 308 -18.14 -0.77 -10.46
N VAL A 309 -18.58 0.21 -11.24
CA VAL A 309 -18.17 1.61 -11.13
C VAL A 309 -19.37 2.40 -10.63
N GLU A 310 -19.32 2.79 -9.38
CA GLU A 310 -20.47 3.36 -8.67
C GLU A 310 -20.17 4.72 -8.04
N ARG A 311 -21.02 5.73 -8.28
CA ARG A 311 -20.92 7.06 -7.63
C ARG A 311 -19.54 7.74 -7.69
N ASN A 312 -18.83 7.58 -8.80
CA ASN A 312 -17.57 8.29 -9.03
C ASN A 312 -17.83 9.63 -9.73
N LEU A 313 -16.94 10.58 -9.50
CA LEU A 313 -16.84 11.85 -10.21
C LEU A 313 -15.70 11.75 -11.23
N VAL A 314 -16.03 11.78 -12.53
CA VAL A 314 -15.06 11.57 -13.63
C VAL A 314 -15.12 12.75 -14.60
N TYR A 315 -14.01 13.50 -14.73
CA TYR A 315 -13.99 14.75 -15.51
C TYR A 315 -12.60 15.11 -16.06
N ASN A 316 -12.57 16.10 -16.97
CA ASN A 316 -11.37 16.70 -17.59
C ASN A 316 -10.52 15.78 -18.50
N THR A 317 -11.11 14.80 -19.17
CA THR A 317 -10.39 13.81 -20.01
C THR A 317 -11.35 13.13 -21.00
N PRO A 318 -11.04 12.12 -21.82
CA PRO A 318 -12.07 11.15 -22.14
C PRO A 318 -12.41 10.34 -20.86
N GLY A 319 -13.69 10.10 -20.57
CA GLY A 319 -14.16 9.69 -19.24
C GLY A 319 -13.89 8.22 -18.91
N ILE A 320 -14.89 7.36 -19.07
CA ILE A 320 -14.77 5.93 -18.73
C ILE A 320 -14.64 5.10 -20.02
N GLY A 321 -13.62 4.25 -20.10
CA GLY A 321 -13.47 3.25 -21.16
C GLY A 321 -13.76 1.85 -20.64
N VAL A 322 -14.51 1.06 -21.40
CA VAL A 322 -14.69 -0.38 -21.18
C VAL A 322 -14.38 -1.10 -22.49
N ASP A 323 -13.37 -1.95 -22.50
CA ASP A 323 -12.95 -2.71 -23.69
C ASP A 323 -13.13 -4.22 -23.50
N THR A 324 -13.68 -4.86 -24.54
CA THR A 324 -13.93 -6.30 -24.75
C THR A 324 -14.26 -7.15 -23.52
N SER A 325 -14.86 -6.55 -22.49
CA SER A 325 -15.22 -7.17 -21.22
C SER A 325 -16.73 -7.11 -20.97
N GLY A 326 -17.24 -8.13 -20.29
CA GLY A 326 -18.66 -8.35 -20.04
C GLY A 326 -19.06 -8.11 -18.59
N GLU A 327 -20.37 -7.98 -18.38
CA GLU A 327 -21.00 -7.89 -17.05
C GLU A 327 -20.56 -6.67 -16.21
N ASN A 328 -20.02 -5.64 -16.86
CA ASN A 328 -19.62 -4.40 -16.20
C ASN A 328 -20.83 -3.51 -15.92
N LEU A 329 -20.90 -2.96 -14.71
CA LEU A 329 -21.98 -2.06 -14.27
C LEU A 329 -21.41 -0.68 -13.96
N ILE A 330 -21.86 0.33 -14.71
CA ILE A 330 -21.56 1.74 -14.45
C ILE A 330 -22.83 2.38 -13.92
N VAL A 331 -22.86 2.73 -12.63
CA VAL A 331 -24.09 3.16 -11.95
C VAL A 331 -23.92 4.41 -11.09
N GLY A 332 -24.82 5.38 -11.21
CA GLY A 332 -24.84 6.52 -10.28
C GLY A 332 -23.65 7.48 -10.39
N ASN A 333 -22.84 7.41 -11.45
CA ASN A 333 -21.65 8.26 -11.62
C ASN A 333 -22.01 9.65 -12.15
N ASP A 334 -21.13 10.61 -11.88
CA ASP A 334 -21.15 11.96 -12.43
C ASP A 334 -20.00 12.08 -13.44
N ILE A 335 -20.34 12.09 -14.73
CA ILE A 335 -19.40 11.97 -15.85
C ILE A 335 -19.58 13.18 -16.75
N TRP A 336 -18.70 14.16 -16.60
CA TRP A 336 -18.92 15.48 -17.18
C TRP A 336 -17.64 16.17 -17.64
N ARG A 337 -17.77 17.10 -18.61
CA ARG A 337 -16.63 17.82 -19.22
C ARG A 337 -15.53 16.90 -19.71
N ASN A 338 -15.93 15.74 -20.21
CA ASN A 338 -15.04 14.83 -20.89
C ASN A 338 -15.11 15.03 -22.40
N ARG A 339 -14.08 14.60 -23.13
CA ARG A 339 -14.16 14.53 -24.60
C ARG A 339 -15.26 13.56 -25.02
N ILE A 340 -15.26 12.39 -24.42
CA ILE A 340 -16.28 11.34 -24.53
C ILE A 340 -16.63 10.96 -23.09
N GLY A 341 -17.90 10.93 -22.71
CA GLY A 341 -18.30 10.56 -21.35
C GLY A 341 -17.96 9.10 -21.06
N VAL A 342 -18.51 8.19 -21.85
CA VAL A 342 -18.23 6.75 -21.76
C VAL A 342 -17.98 6.16 -23.15
N SER A 343 -16.98 5.29 -23.28
CA SER A 343 -16.78 4.41 -24.43
C SER A 343 -16.95 2.97 -23.94
N ALA A 344 -18.01 2.28 -24.37
CA ALA A 344 -18.34 0.95 -23.83
C ALA A 344 -18.51 -0.13 -24.92
N SER A 345 -18.13 -1.36 -24.58
CA SER A 345 -18.43 -2.57 -25.34
C SER A 345 -19.76 -3.21 -24.90
N PRO A 346 -20.43 -3.97 -25.80
CA PRO A 346 -21.58 -4.80 -25.43
C PRO A 346 -21.29 -5.68 -24.21
N GLY A 347 -22.29 -5.89 -23.36
CA GLY A 347 -22.13 -6.52 -22.05
C GLY A 347 -21.92 -5.51 -20.90
N THR A 348 -21.73 -4.23 -21.21
CA THR A 348 -21.75 -3.13 -20.23
C THR A 348 -23.18 -2.63 -20.02
N THR A 349 -23.56 -2.41 -18.76
CA THR A 349 -24.83 -1.77 -18.38
C THR A 349 -24.58 -0.44 -17.69
N LEU A 350 -25.24 0.63 -18.17
CA LEU A 350 -25.19 1.95 -17.56
C LEU A 350 -26.55 2.30 -16.96
N ARG A 351 -26.59 2.72 -15.68
CA ARG A 351 -27.83 3.10 -14.98
C ARG A 351 -27.66 4.31 -14.07
N PHE A 352 -28.65 5.19 -14.04
CA PHE A 352 -28.73 6.30 -13.07
C PHE A 352 -27.50 7.20 -13.04
N ASN A 353 -26.71 7.23 -14.12
CA ASN A 353 -25.58 8.14 -14.24
C ASN A 353 -26.06 9.53 -14.67
N ARG A 354 -25.31 10.56 -14.30
CA ARG A 354 -25.38 11.90 -14.88
C ARG A 354 -24.25 12.03 -15.89
N ILE A 355 -24.60 12.06 -17.17
CA ILE A 355 -23.67 12.19 -18.30
C ILE A 355 -24.02 13.50 -19.00
N TYR A 356 -23.18 14.53 -18.89
CA TYR A 356 -23.51 15.87 -19.40
C TYR A 356 -22.27 16.70 -19.68
N ASP A 357 -22.43 17.72 -20.53
CA ASP A 357 -21.37 18.65 -20.91
C ASP A 357 -20.13 17.95 -21.50
N ASN A 358 -20.30 16.78 -22.11
CA ASN A 358 -19.22 16.08 -22.80
C ASN A 358 -19.09 16.60 -24.24
N ALA A 359 -17.85 16.79 -24.70
CA ALA A 359 -17.57 17.60 -25.90
C ALA A 359 -17.88 16.91 -27.24
N ARG A 360 -18.02 15.58 -27.26
CA ARG A 360 -18.29 14.81 -28.48
C ARG A 360 -19.46 13.84 -28.30
N PHE A 361 -19.30 12.84 -27.44
CA PHE A 361 -20.34 11.86 -27.12
C PHE A 361 -20.49 11.76 -25.60
N GLY A 362 -21.71 11.64 -25.11
CA GLY A 362 -21.96 11.17 -23.75
C GLY A 362 -21.66 9.68 -23.64
N LEU A 363 -22.05 8.90 -24.64
CA LEU A 363 -21.75 7.47 -24.72
C LEU A 363 -21.50 7.05 -26.18
N GLU A 364 -20.35 6.43 -26.44
CA GLU A 364 -20.05 5.78 -27.72
C GLU A 364 -19.86 4.28 -27.57
N GLN A 365 -20.24 3.53 -28.61
CA GLN A 365 -19.89 2.13 -28.81
C GLN A 365 -18.98 2.04 -30.04
N LYS A 366 -17.69 1.73 -29.83
CA LYS A 366 -16.70 1.70 -30.93
C LYS A 366 -16.89 0.54 -31.91
N ILE A 367 -17.67 -0.49 -31.57
CA ILE A 367 -17.92 -1.65 -32.43
C ILE A 367 -19.43 -1.99 -32.46
N PRO A 368 -20.28 -1.23 -33.18
CA PRO A 368 -21.73 -1.46 -33.26
C PRO A 368 -22.14 -2.87 -33.72
N ALA A 369 -21.29 -3.53 -34.50
CA ALA A 369 -21.54 -4.88 -35.02
C ALA A 369 -21.50 -5.99 -33.94
N GLN A 370 -21.07 -5.69 -32.71
CA GLN A 370 -20.89 -6.69 -31.64
C GLN A 370 -22.08 -6.80 -30.66
N GLY A 371 -23.15 -6.04 -30.85
CA GLY A 371 -24.33 -6.05 -29.99
C GLY A 371 -24.72 -4.65 -29.55
N THR A 372 -25.50 -4.53 -28.48
CA THR A 372 -25.95 -3.24 -27.94
C THR A 372 -25.45 -3.01 -26.52
N VAL A 373 -25.16 -1.75 -26.17
CA VAL A 373 -24.91 -1.32 -24.80
C VAL A 373 -26.23 -0.82 -24.18
N ASP A 374 -26.58 -1.33 -23.01
CA ASP A 374 -27.82 -0.93 -22.33
C ASP A 374 -27.57 0.29 -21.44
N ALA A 375 -28.03 1.45 -21.90
CA ALA A 375 -27.85 2.76 -21.26
C ALA A 375 -29.18 3.45 -20.91
N ARG A 376 -30.23 2.67 -20.67
CA ARG A 376 -31.51 3.19 -20.18
C ARG A 376 -31.37 3.79 -18.79
N TRP A 377 -32.28 4.68 -18.43
CA TRP A 377 -32.38 5.31 -17.11
C TRP A 377 -31.15 6.11 -16.71
N ASN A 378 -30.48 6.76 -17.67
CA ASN A 378 -29.45 7.76 -17.42
C ASN A 378 -29.98 9.17 -17.69
N TRP A 379 -29.35 10.17 -17.07
CA TRP A 379 -29.56 11.59 -17.34
C TRP A 379 -28.49 12.09 -18.31
N TRP A 380 -28.89 12.77 -19.37
CA TRP A 380 -28.02 13.16 -20.49
C TRP A 380 -27.71 14.67 -20.54
N GLY A 381 -27.91 15.37 -19.42
CA GLY A 381 -27.75 16.83 -19.35
C GLY A 381 -29.01 17.63 -19.68
N TYR A 382 -29.98 17.03 -20.36
CA TYR A 382 -31.21 17.72 -20.78
C TYR A 382 -32.46 16.84 -20.76
N VAL A 383 -33.64 17.46 -20.55
CA VAL A 383 -34.93 16.77 -20.35
C VAL A 383 -35.42 16.01 -21.59
N SER A 384 -35.07 16.51 -22.77
CA SER A 384 -35.32 15.86 -24.07
C SER A 384 -34.47 14.61 -24.30
N GLY A 385 -33.53 14.28 -23.41
CA GLY A 385 -32.63 13.15 -23.56
C GLY A 385 -31.45 13.40 -24.51
N PRO A 386 -30.70 12.35 -24.85
CA PRO A 386 -29.48 12.46 -25.65
C PRO A 386 -29.82 12.74 -27.11
N TYR A 387 -28.96 13.48 -27.80
CA TYR A 387 -29.06 13.59 -29.26
C TYR A 387 -28.72 12.24 -29.93
N HIS A 388 -29.56 11.81 -30.88
CA HIS A 388 -29.23 10.75 -31.83
C HIS A 388 -29.93 11.04 -33.16
N PRO A 389 -29.24 11.03 -34.32
CA PRO A 389 -29.79 11.51 -35.59
C PRO A 389 -31.07 10.81 -36.02
N ASP A 390 -31.16 9.48 -35.86
CA ASP A 390 -32.33 8.71 -36.28
C ASP A 390 -33.36 8.42 -35.16
N LEU A 391 -32.90 8.27 -33.91
CA LEU A 391 -33.72 7.78 -32.80
C LEU A 391 -34.21 8.91 -31.87
N ASN A 392 -33.52 10.05 -31.82
CA ASN A 392 -33.91 11.23 -31.04
C ASN A 392 -33.29 12.53 -31.62
N PRO A 393 -33.70 12.97 -32.83
CA PRO A 393 -33.07 14.10 -33.53
C PRO A 393 -33.24 15.46 -32.83
N GLU A 394 -34.25 15.59 -31.96
CA GLU A 394 -34.52 16.82 -31.19
C GLU A 394 -33.93 16.78 -29.77
N GLY A 395 -33.13 15.74 -29.45
CA GLY A 395 -32.45 15.65 -28.16
C GLY A 395 -31.38 16.74 -28.01
N GLU A 396 -31.47 17.56 -26.97
CA GLU A 396 -30.49 18.61 -26.64
C GLU A 396 -29.40 18.15 -25.64
N GLY A 397 -29.50 16.92 -25.12
CA GLY A 397 -28.49 16.32 -24.25
C GLY A 397 -27.30 15.74 -24.99
N ASP A 398 -26.31 15.25 -24.24
CA ASP A 398 -25.09 14.64 -24.79
C ASP A 398 -25.39 13.58 -25.85
N GLU A 399 -24.67 13.63 -26.97
CA GLU A 399 -24.87 12.73 -28.11
C GLU A 399 -24.54 11.28 -27.77
N VAL A 400 -25.29 10.33 -28.34
CA VAL A 400 -25.00 8.89 -28.28
C VAL A 400 -24.81 8.32 -29.67
N SER A 401 -23.86 7.39 -29.82
CA SER A 401 -23.62 6.69 -31.09
C SER A 401 -24.68 5.62 -31.38
N ASP A 402 -24.61 5.02 -32.58
CA ASP A 402 -25.33 3.77 -32.88
C ASP A 402 -24.95 2.65 -31.89
N GLY A 403 -25.86 1.68 -31.74
CA GLY A 403 -25.66 0.51 -30.86
C GLY A 403 -26.06 0.73 -29.40
N ILE A 404 -26.55 1.92 -29.04
CA ILE A 404 -26.90 2.28 -27.67
C ILE A 404 -28.42 2.16 -27.43
N GLU A 405 -28.84 1.39 -26.44
CA GLU A 405 -30.22 1.40 -25.93
C GLU A 405 -30.35 2.47 -24.83
N PHE A 406 -30.81 3.67 -25.17
CA PHE A 406 -30.91 4.81 -24.23
C PHE A 406 -32.34 5.16 -23.79
N THR A 407 -33.37 4.48 -24.33
CA THR A 407 -34.79 4.75 -24.03
C THR A 407 -35.38 3.67 -23.11
N PRO A 408 -36.03 4.02 -21.98
CA PRO A 408 -36.26 5.39 -21.51
C PRO A 408 -35.00 6.03 -20.92
N TRP A 409 -34.91 7.37 -20.98
CA TRP A 409 -33.95 8.19 -20.24
C TRP A 409 -34.65 8.88 -19.05
N LEU A 410 -33.87 9.50 -18.16
CA LEU A 410 -34.40 10.28 -17.03
C LEU A 410 -34.76 11.70 -17.48
N ASP A 411 -35.83 12.28 -16.94
CA ASP A 411 -36.26 13.67 -17.22
C ASP A 411 -35.64 14.70 -16.27
N SER A 412 -34.90 14.24 -15.27
CA SER A 412 -34.20 15.03 -14.28
C SER A 412 -32.96 14.27 -13.77
N PRO A 413 -31.93 14.98 -13.28
CA PRO A 413 -30.75 14.32 -12.73
C PRO A 413 -31.12 13.47 -11.51
N PRO A 414 -30.71 12.19 -11.44
CA PRO A 414 -30.99 11.31 -10.30
C PRO A 414 -30.32 11.85 -9.04
N ARG A 415 -30.91 11.63 -7.87
CA ARG A 415 -30.30 11.99 -6.58
C ARG A 415 -29.09 11.08 -6.32
N GLN A 416 -27.99 11.67 -5.85
CA GLN A 416 -26.77 10.95 -5.45
C GLN A 416 -26.80 10.65 -3.96
#